data_AF-A0A438ECS2-F1
#
_entry.id   AF-A0A438ECS2-F1
#
_cell.length_a   1.000
_cell.length_b   1.000
_cell.length_c   1.000
_cell.angle_alpha   90.00
_cell.angle_beta   90.00
_cell.angle_gamma   90.00
#
_symmetry.space_group_name_H-M   'P 1'
#
loop_
_entity.id
_entity.type
_entity.pdbx_description
1 polymer ?
#
loop_
_entity_poly.entity_id
_entity_poly.type
_entity_poly.pdbx_seq_one_letter_code
_entity_poly.pdbx_strand_id
1 'polypeptide(L)'
;MVETSRDWSEKLSFALWTYRTSICTSIGATLFSLVYGMEVVLPVEIEVGSLRVALEHQIAKMDWLRARYNQFNLLDEKRLKVKITCMLTKENGSCIQEKGQA
;
A
#
# COMPACT_ATOMS: atom_id res chain seq x y z
N MET A 1 -1.37 -26.90 3.71
CA MET A 1 -0.97 -25.53 3.38
C MET A 1 -1.45 -25.24 1.97
N VAL A 2 -2.36 -24.30 1.80
CA VAL A 2 -2.85 -23.90 0.47
C VAL A 2 -1.87 -22.85 -0.05
N GLU A 3 -1.08 -23.24 -1.04
CA GLU A 3 -0.24 -22.32 -1.82
C GLU A 3 -1.17 -21.38 -2.59
N THR A 4 -1.20 -20.11 -2.21
CA THR A 4 -1.97 -19.11 -2.95
C THR A 4 -1.15 -18.64 -4.16
N SER A 5 -1.82 -18.24 -5.24
CA SER A 5 -1.17 -17.67 -6.44
C SER A 5 -0.19 -16.52 -6.13
N ARG A 6 -0.34 -15.87 -4.97
CA ARG A 6 0.49 -14.77 -4.51
C ARG A 6 1.89 -15.23 -4.06
N ASP A 7 1.97 -16.41 -3.46
CA ASP A 7 3.20 -16.99 -2.89
C ASP A 7 4.19 -17.41 -3.99
N TRP A 8 3.69 -17.70 -5.19
CA TRP A 8 4.52 -18.02 -6.36
C TRP A 8 5.43 -16.87 -6.79
N SER A 9 5.02 -15.61 -6.60
CA SER A 9 5.86 -14.46 -6.98
C SER A 9 7.12 -14.37 -6.10
N GLU A 10 6.98 -14.61 -4.80
CA GLU A 10 8.10 -14.62 -3.85
C GLU A 10 8.99 -15.84 -4.09
N LYS A 11 8.40 -17.01 -4.32
CA LYS A 11 9.13 -18.25 -4.61
C LYS A 11 9.87 -18.21 -5.94
N LEU A 12 9.26 -17.63 -6.98
CA LEU A 12 9.89 -17.49 -8.30
C LEU A 12 11.11 -16.56 -8.21
N SER A 13 10.97 -15.46 -7.49
CA SER A 13 12.07 -14.52 -7.23
C SER A 13 13.24 -15.23 -6.54
N PHE A 14 12.94 -16.04 -5.52
CA PHE A 14 13.93 -16.82 -4.79
C PHE A 14 14.58 -17.92 -5.64
N ALA A 15 13.81 -18.64 -6.46
CA ALA A 15 14.33 -19.68 -7.34
C ALA A 15 15.24 -19.12 -8.45
N LEU A 16 14.89 -17.96 -9.02
CA LEU A 16 15.74 -17.26 -10.00
C LEU A 16 17.04 -16.76 -9.35
N TRP A 17 16.95 -16.30 -8.10
CA TRP A 17 18.11 -15.86 -7.33
C TRP A 17 19.09 -17.01 -7.13
N THR A 18 18.62 -18.13 -6.56
CA THR A 18 19.47 -19.30 -6.29
C THR A 18 20.08 -19.87 -7.57
N TYR A 19 19.34 -19.88 -8.69
CA TYR A 19 19.87 -20.33 -9.97
C TYR A 19 21.03 -19.45 -10.47
N ARG A 20 20.93 -18.12 -10.31
CA ARG A 20 21.97 -17.17 -10.75
C ARG A 20 23.22 -17.19 -9.87
N THR A 21 23.04 -17.40 -8.57
CA THR A 21 24.12 -17.39 -7.58
C THR A 21 24.71 -18.77 -7.32
N SER A 22 24.11 -19.83 -7.83
CA SER A 22 24.68 -21.18 -7.77
C SER A 22 25.92 -21.28 -8.65
N ILE A 23 26.97 -21.90 -8.11
CA ILE A 23 28.18 -22.23 -8.87
C ILE A 23 27.82 -23.37 -9.82
N CYS A 24 28.00 -23.12 -11.12
CA CYS A 24 27.80 -24.17 -12.10
C CYS A 24 28.99 -25.13 -12.02
N THR A 25 28.75 -26.38 -11.61
CA THR A 25 29.79 -27.40 -11.41
C THR A 25 30.62 -27.69 -12.66
N SER A 26 30.08 -27.46 -13.86
CA SER A 26 30.81 -27.64 -15.13
C SER A 26 31.78 -26.50 -15.45
N ILE A 27 31.57 -25.29 -14.90
CA ILE A 27 32.33 -24.08 -15.25
C ILE A 27 33.16 -23.59 -14.05
N GLY A 28 32.80 -23.97 -12.83
CA GLY A 28 33.48 -23.52 -11.60
C GLY A 28 33.20 -22.06 -11.24
N ALA A 29 32.27 -21.40 -11.93
CA ALA A 29 31.85 -20.02 -11.69
C ALA A 29 30.32 -19.93 -11.55
N THR A 30 29.84 -18.87 -10.91
CA THR A 30 28.40 -18.57 -10.83
C THR A 30 27.88 -18.11 -12.19
N LEU A 31 26.62 -18.46 -12.51
CA LEU A 31 25.99 -17.99 -13.75
C LEU A 31 26.00 -16.46 -13.88
N PHE A 32 25.84 -15.76 -12.76
CA PHE A 32 25.91 -14.30 -12.73
C PHE A 32 27.29 -13.75 -13.13
N SER A 33 28.37 -14.35 -12.63
CA SER A 33 29.75 -13.96 -12.98
C SER A 33 30.06 -14.17 -14.46
N LEU A 34 29.47 -15.18 -15.09
CA LEU A 34 29.62 -15.41 -16.53
C LEU A 34 28.91 -14.36 -17.39
N VAL A 35 27.76 -13.85 -16.94
CA VAL A 35 26.97 -12.87 -17.70
C VAL A 35 27.51 -11.45 -17.52
N TYR A 36 27.93 -11.09 -16.30
CA TYR A 36 28.29 -9.72 -15.95
C TYR A 36 29.78 -9.52 -15.64
N GLY A 37 30.57 -10.60 -15.55
CA GLY A 37 32.01 -10.54 -15.28
C GLY A 37 32.39 -10.17 -13.85
N MET A 38 31.44 -10.24 -12.90
CA MET A 38 31.64 -9.84 -11.49
C MET A 38 31.09 -10.92 -10.53
N GLU A 39 31.78 -11.14 -9.42
CA GLU A 39 31.33 -12.03 -8.36
C GLU A 39 30.06 -11.48 -7.67
N VAL A 40 29.18 -12.36 -7.20
CA VAL A 40 27.85 -11.99 -6.71
C VAL A 40 27.96 -11.16 -5.42
N VAL A 41 27.83 -9.86 -5.59
CA VAL A 41 27.28 -8.95 -4.57
C VAL A 41 25.81 -8.75 -4.96
N LEU A 42 24.90 -8.68 -3.99
CA LEU A 42 23.46 -8.53 -4.22
C LEU A 42 23.20 -7.53 -5.38
N PRO A 43 22.64 -7.96 -6.53
CA PRO A 43 22.49 -7.09 -7.68
C PRO A 43 21.52 -5.98 -7.35
N VAL A 44 21.97 -4.77 -7.64
CA VAL A 44 21.21 -3.53 -7.50
C VAL A 44 19.83 -3.64 -8.12
N GLU A 45 19.65 -4.43 -9.19
CA GLU A 45 18.36 -4.61 -9.84
C GLU A 45 17.30 -5.24 -8.92
N ILE A 46 17.70 -6.17 -8.04
CA ILE A 46 16.79 -6.84 -7.09
C ILE A 46 16.48 -5.91 -5.92
N GLU A 47 17.49 -5.20 -5.41
CA GLU A 47 17.32 -4.26 -4.31
C GLU A 47 16.46 -3.07 -4.74
N VAL A 48 16.75 -2.47 -5.89
CA VAL A 48 15.95 -1.38 -6.46
C VAL A 48 14.55 -1.86 -6.83
N GLY A 49 14.39 -3.07 -7.37
CA GLY A 49 13.09 -3.68 -7.64
C GLY A 49 12.24 -3.83 -6.39
N SER A 50 12.81 -4.40 -5.32
CA SER A 50 12.11 -4.61 -4.06
C SER A 50 11.78 -3.29 -3.35
N LEU A 51 12.69 -2.31 -3.39
CA LEU A 51 12.49 -0.98 -2.80
C LEU A 51 11.41 -0.18 -3.55
N ARG A 52 11.37 -0.26 -4.88
CA ARG A 52 10.30 0.35 -5.70
C ARG A 52 8.93 -0.24 -5.35
N VAL A 53 8.82 -1.56 -5.30
CA VAL A 53 7.55 -2.24 -4.96
C VAL A 53 7.11 -1.89 -3.53
N ALA A 54 8.04 -1.86 -2.57
CA ALA A 54 7.74 -1.46 -1.20
C ALA A 54 7.25 0.00 -1.13
N LEU A 55 7.88 0.91 -1.88
CA LEU A 55 7.49 2.31 -1.95
C LEU A 55 6.10 2.49 -2.58
N GLU A 56 5.83 1.83 -3.70
CA GLU A 56 4.51 1.85 -4.37
C GLU A 56 3.40 1.38 -3.42
N HIS A 57 3.66 0.32 -2.63
CA HIS A 57 2.70 -0.17 -1.64
C HIS A 57 2.46 0.82 -0.49
N GLN A 58 3.51 1.49 -0.01
CA GLN A 58 3.39 2.52 1.03
C GLN A 58 2.62 3.75 0.54
N ILE A 59 2.87 4.19 -0.69
CA ILE A 59 2.15 5.32 -1.31
C ILE A 59 0.66 4.97 -1.42
N ALA A 60 0.34 3.81 -1.98
CA ALA A 60 -1.06 3.36 -2.11
C ALA A 60 -1.78 3.28 -0.75
N LYS A 61 -1.09 2.80 0.30
CA LYS A 61 -1.62 2.76 1.66
C LYS A 61 -1.86 4.15 2.23
N MET A 62 -0.94 5.08 2.02
CA MET A 62 -1.05 6.46 2.49
C MET A 62 -2.22 7.20 1.81
N ASP A 63 -2.38 7.02 0.50
CA ASP A 63 -3.48 7.61 -0.27
C ASP A 63 -4.84 7.08 0.20
N TRP A 64 -4.94 5.78 0.47
CA TRP A 64 -6.14 5.17 1.03
C TRP A 64 -6.47 5.74 2.42
N LEU A 65 -5.47 5.87 3.30
CA LEU A 65 -5.65 6.46 4.64
C LEU A 65 -6.10 7.92 4.55
N ARG A 66 -5.52 8.69 3.62
CA ARG A 66 -5.90 10.09 3.38
C ARG A 66 -7.34 10.20 2.91
N ALA A 67 -7.76 9.39 1.94
CA ALA A 67 -9.14 9.39 1.46
C ALA A 67 -10.13 9.07 2.59
N ARG A 68 -9.79 8.09 3.44
CA ARG A 68 -10.61 7.73 4.60
C ARG A 68 -10.71 8.84 5.64
N TYR A 69 -9.59 9.52 5.92
CA TYR A 69 -9.55 10.65 6.85
C TYR A 69 -10.39 11.83 6.34
N ASN A 70 -10.28 12.16 5.05
CA ASN A 70 -11.08 13.21 4.43
C ASN A 70 -12.59 12.93 4.51
N GLN A 71 -13.00 11.67 4.32
CA GLN A 71 -14.39 11.27 4.50
C GLN A 71 -14.88 11.49 5.94
N PHE A 72 -14.03 11.19 6.92
CA PHE A 72 -14.36 11.40 8.33
C PHE A 72 -14.49 12.89 8.67
N ASN A 73 -13.56 13.73 8.20
CA ASN A 73 -13.61 15.18 8.42
C ASN A 73 -14.89 15.80 7.85
N LEU A 74 -15.32 15.38 6.66
CA LEU A 74 -16.58 15.86 6.07
C LEU A 74 -17.80 15.52 6.95
N LEU A 75 -17.81 14.35 7.59
CA LEU A 75 -18.88 13.99 8.52
C LEU A 75 -18.84 14.83 9.79
N ASP A 76 -17.64 15.12 10.28
CA ASP A 76 -17.46 15.93 11.49
C ASP A 76 -17.86 17.39 11.25
N GLU A 77 -17.49 17.95 10.09
CA GLU A 77 -17.96 19.27 9.65
C GLU A 77 -19.49 19.34 9.57
N LYS A 78 -20.14 18.32 8.99
CA LYS A 78 -21.61 18.25 8.94
C LYS A 78 -22.22 18.20 10.34
N ARG A 79 -21.65 17.42 11.26
CA ARG A 79 -22.11 17.33 12.65
C ARG A 79 -21.93 18.65 13.38
N LEU A 80 -20.78 19.30 13.21
CA LEU A 80 -20.48 20.60 13.80
C LEU A 80 -21.45 21.66 13.28
N LYS A 81 -21.73 21.67 11.97
CA LYS A 81 -22.69 22.59 11.36
C LYS A 81 -24.09 22.41 11.92
N VAL A 82 -24.59 21.17 12.01
CA VAL A 82 -25.89 20.87 12.64
C VAL A 82 -25.90 21.32 14.10
N LYS A 83 -24.84 21.03 14.85
CA LYS A 83 -24.75 21.41 16.27
C LYS A 83 -24.79 22.93 16.44
N ILE A 84 -24.05 23.68 15.62
CA ILE A 84 -24.06 25.15 15.61
C ILE A 84 -25.46 25.67 15.27
N THR A 85 -26.07 25.18 14.18
CA THR A 85 -27.42 25.61 13.78
C THR A 85 -28.46 25.33 14.89
N CYS A 86 -28.42 24.17 15.54
CA CYS A 86 -29.33 23.85 16.64
C CYS A 86 -29.10 24.71 17.88
N MET A 87 -27.86 25.14 18.16
CA MET A 87 -27.59 26.08 19.25
C MET A 87 -28.17 27.46 18.92
N LEU A 88 -27.98 27.94 17.69
CA LEU A 88 -28.51 29.23 17.23
C LEU A 88 -30.06 29.24 17.18
N THR A 89 -30.72 28.15 16.80
CA THR A 89 -32.20 28.08 16.81
C THR A 89 -32.79 27.93 18.21
N LYS A 90 -32.04 27.34 19.16
CA LYS A 90 -32.41 27.29 20.58
C LYS A 90 -32.31 28.66 21.26
N GLU A 91 -31.26 29.44 20.96
CA GLU A 91 -31.12 30.81 21.48
C GLU A 91 -32.19 31.74 20.91
N ASN A 92 -32.61 31.54 19.65
CA ASN A 92 -33.63 32.34 18.99
C ASN A 92 -35.08 31.84 19.20
N GLY A 93 -35.31 30.86 20.07
CA GLY A 93 -36.66 30.45 20.51
C GLY A 93 -37.58 29.85 19.43
N SER A 94 -37.06 29.38 18.29
CA SER A 94 -37.86 28.81 17.19
C SER A 94 -37.63 27.31 17.07
N CYS A 95 -38.45 26.53 17.77
CA CYS A 95 -38.58 25.09 17.56
C CYS A 95 -39.38 24.85 16.27
N ILE A 96 -38.73 24.77 15.11
CA ILE A 96 -39.41 24.32 13.89
C ILE A 96 -39.49 22.80 13.90
N GLN A 97 -40.69 22.35 14.19
CA GLN A 97 -41.17 20.98 14.09
C GLN A 97 -41.55 20.75 12.63
N GLU A 98 -40.64 20.22 11.81
CA GLU A 98 -40.99 19.77 10.46
C GLU A 98 -41.72 18.41 10.57
N LYS A 99 -43.03 18.49 10.78
CA LYS A 99 -43.96 17.43 10.42
C LYS A 99 -44.20 17.45 8.92
N GLY A 100 -44.01 16.29 8.29
CA GLY A 100 -44.84 15.84 7.17
C GLY A 100 -44.26 16.09 5.79
N GLN A 101 -43.93 15.01 5.10
CA GLN A 101 -44.31 14.84 3.70
C GLN A 101 -44.73 13.39 3.47
N ALA A 102 -45.84 13.27 2.76
CA ALA A 102 -46.57 12.06 2.38
C ALA A 102 -45.80 11.18 1.38
#